data_AF-A0A651GUP8-F1
#
_entry.id   AF-A0A651GUP8-F1
#
_cell.length_a   1.000
_cell.length_b   1.000
_cell.length_c   1.000
_cell.angle_alpha   90.00
_cell.angle_beta   90.00
_cell.angle_gamma   90.00
#
_symmetry.space_group_name_H-M   'P 1'
#
loop_
_entity.id
_entity.type
_entity.pdbx_description
1 polymer ?
#
loop_
_entity_poly.entity_id
_entity_poly.type
_entity_poly.pdbx_seq_one_letter_code
_entity_poly.pdbx_strand_id
1 'polypeptide(L)'
;GYVTTAQAAEVGVSRQQLSYLARTGSLQRVAQGIYRLHRFPAQRFEDVIVACLWAGDDAVASHDTALAVYDLTDAMPAVIHVSTPRHFRGQRRGIVVHTAPLGDGERTERAGVPVTTVERTITDVLARSGEELARSAAEQALAQGLVTRPRQTAPQHHPPRRDHPRQQLRHRPDPALTERCPVTTHLPDPERCPATSQPGRQAERCPASHHLASPARELRAIEDAVYDERRVQDAVLALMHLNAHADRFGWRAWKTFPWEATDGLYERGLIDDPRSKAKSVALTDEGARLAEQLFTELFEVGDAGTD
;
A
#
# COMPACT_ATOMS: atom_id res chain seq x y z
N GLY A 1 -2.38 -1.82 -9.72
CA GLY A 1 -2.21 -1.95 -11.19
C GLY A 1 -0.91 -2.62 -11.61
N TYR A 2 -0.38 -3.55 -10.83
CA TYR A 2 0.84 -4.30 -11.14
C TYR A 2 0.50 -5.79 -11.22
N VAL A 3 1.22 -6.52 -12.07
CA VAL A 3 1.04 -7.97 -12.23
C VAL A 3 2.40 -8.63 -12.45
N THR A 4 2.65 -9.73 -11.74
CA THR A 4 3.84 -10.55 -11.96
C THR A 4 3.58 -11.63 -13.00
N THR A 5 4.63 -12.20 -13.58
CA THR A 5 4.47 -13.36 -14.46
C THR A 5 3.90 -14.59 -13.76
N ALA A 6 4.08 -14.70 -12.44
CA ALA A 6 3.53 -15.79 -11.65
C ALA A 6 2.01 -15.61 -11.48
N GLN A 7 1.59 -14.44 -11.01
CA GLN A 7 0.17 -14.05 -10.88
C GLN A 7 -0.58 -14.15 -12.21
N ALA A 8 0.03 -13.72 -13.31
CA ALA A 8 -0.55 -13.85 -14.64
C ALA A 8 -0.74 -15.33 -15.04
N ALA A 9 0.23 -16.19 -14.73
CA ALA A 9 0.16 -17.62 -15.05
C ALA A 9 -0.94 -18.33 -14.25
N GLU A 10 -1.18 -17.94 -12.99
CA GLU A 10 -2.25 -18.48 -12.15
C GLU A 10 -3.64 -18.26 -12.75
N VAL A 11 -3.83 -17.17 -13.50
CA VAL A 11 -5.08 -16.87 -14.22
C VAL A 11 -5.04 -17.26 -15.71
N GLY A 12 -4.05 -18.06 -16.12
CA GLY A 12 -3.95 -18.60 -17.48
C GLY A 12 -3.36 -17.64 -18.53
N VAL A 13 -2.78 -16.51 -18.12
CA VAL A 13 -2.10 -15.56 -19.02
C VAL A 13 -0.63 -15.94 -19.16
N SER A 14 -0.25 -16.35 -20.37
CA SER A 14 1.11 -16.78 -20.69
C SER A 14 2.12 -15.61 -20.76
N ARG A 15 3.41 -15.94 -20.63
CA ARG A 15 4.50 -14.96 -20.83
C ARG A 15 4.51 -14.35 -22.24
N GLN A 16 4.12 -15.12 -23.26
CA GLN A 16 3.99 -14.61 -24.63
C GLN A 16 2.87 -13.55 -24.72
N GLN A 17 1.72 -13.78 -24.08
CA GLN A 17 0.64 -12.80 -24.02
C GLN A 17 1.06 -11.53 -23.27
N LEU A 18 1.76 -11.66 -22.13
CA LEU A 18 2.30 -10.48 -21.42
C LEU A 18 3.28 -9.68 -22.29
N SER A 19 4.17 -10.37 -23.01
CA SER A 19 5.12 -9.72 -23.92
C SER A 19 4.40 -9.04 -25.10
N TYR A 20 3.36 -9.68 -25.65
CA TYR A 20 2.51 -9.11 -26.67
C TYR A 20 1.82 -7.84 -26.17
N LEU A 21 1.16 -7.90 -25.01
CA LEU A 21 0.46 -6.77 -24.38
C LEU A 21 1.40 -5.62 -24.01
N ALA A 22 2.64 -5.94 -23.63
CA ALA A 22 3.66 -4.92 -23.38
C ALA A 22 4.11 -4.24 -24.68
N ARG A 23 4.26 -5.00 -25.76
CA ARG A 23 4.64 -4.46 -27.07
C ARG A 23 3.51 -3.64 -27.71
N THR A 24 2.24 -3.98 -27.45
CA THR A 24 1.08 -3.21 -27.94
C THR A 24 0.69 -2.05 -27.02
N GLY A 25 1.43 -1.80 -25.94
CA GLY A 25 1.23 -0.65 -25.05
C GLY A 25 0.10 -0.81 -24.02
N SER A 26 -0.57 -1.96 -23.97
CA SER A 26 -1.58 -2.25 -22.93
C SER A 26 -0.93 -2.46 -21.55
N LEU A 27 0.29 -2.98 -21.55
CA LEU A 27 1.14 -3.13 -20.37
C LEU A 27 2.45 -2.37 -20.56
N GLN A 28 3.05 -1.98 -19.44
CA GLN A 28 4.41 -1.47 -19.38
C GLN A 28 5.27 -2.45 -18.59
N ARG A 29 6.42 -2.86 -19.13
CA ARG A 29 7.37 -3.70 -18.38
C ARG A 29 8.20 -2.82 -17.45
N VAL A 30 8.03 -2.97 -16.14
CA VAL A 30 8.69 -2.13 -15.11
C VAL A 30 9.95 -2.80 -14.56
N ALA A 31 9.94 -4.12 -14.43
CA ALA A 31 11.10 -4.91 -14.05
C ALA A 31 11.03 -6.30 -14.66
N GLN A 32 12.04 -7.13 -14.40
CA GLN A 32 12.01 -8.52 -14.84
C GLN A 32 10.83 -9.25 -14.20
N GLY A 33 9.89 -9.69 -15.05
CA GLY A 33 8.71 -10.42 -14.63
C GLY A 33 7.61 -9.56 -13.99
N ILE A 34 7.75 -8.23 -13.99
CA ILE A 34 6.77 -7.30 -13.39
C ILE A 34 6.28 -6.33 -14.45
N TYR A 35 4.95 -6.28 -14.60
CA TYR A 35 4.26 -5.42 -15.55
C TYR A 35 3.30 -4.48 -14.84
N ARG A 36 3.15 -3.27 -15.37
CA ARG A 36 2.19 -2.25 -14.94
C ARG A 36 1.11 -2.14 -15.99
N LEU A 37 -0.15 -2.07 -15.57
CA LEU A 37 -1.28 -1.74 -16.44
C LEU A 37 -1.17 -0.27 -16.84
N HIS A 38 -1.08 0.01 -18.14
CA HIS A 38 -0.80 1.35 -18.63
C HIS A 38 -1.85 2.40 -18.21
N ARG A 39 -3.13 1.99 -18.12
CA ARG A 39 -4.26 2.85 -17.76
C ARG A 39 -4.64 2.82 -16.28
N PHE A 40 -3.77 2.30 -15.41
CA PHE A 40 -4.05 2.25 -13.98
C PHE A 40 -3.49 3.51 -13.28
N PRO A 41 -4.27 4.19 -12.40
CA PRO A 41 -3.81 5.42 -11.75
C PRO A 41 -2.49 5.23 -11.00
N ALA A 42 -1.64 6.26 -11.04
CA ALA A 42 -0.40 6.28 -10.26
C ALA A 42 -0.72 6.18 -8.75
N GLN A 43 0.12 5.43 -8.03
CA GLN A 43 0.00 5.27 -6.58
C GLN A 43 1.20 5.91 -5.88
N ARG A 44 1.02 6.39 -4.63
CA ARG A 44 2.07 7.09 -3.87
C ARG A 44 3.33 6.23 -3.63
N PHE A 45 3.18 4.90 -3.60
CA PHE A 45 4.22 3.94 -3.21
C PHE A 45 4.49 2.88 -4.29
N GLU A 46 4.46 3.27 -5.57
CA GLU A 46 4.67 2.35 -6.70
C GLU A 46 6.02 1.62 -6.64
N ASP A 47 7.08 2.32 -6.24
CA ASP A 47 8.41 1.78 -6.05
C ASP A 47 8.47 0.71 -4.94
N VAL A 48 7.75 0.93 -3.84
CA VAL A 48 7.60 -0.02 -2.73
C VAL A 48 6.82 -1.26 -3.19
N ILE A 49 5.74 -1.10 -3.95
CA ILE A 49 4.97 -2.21 -4.52
C ILE A 49 5.86 -3.05 -5.43
N VAL A 50 6.59 -2.40 -6.36
CA VAL A 50 7.52 -3.08 -7.26
C VAL A 50 8.63 -3.79 -6.48
N ALA A 51 9.11 -3.22 -5.38
CA ALA A 51 10.11 -3.84 -4.52
C ALA A 51 9.59 -5.10 -3.83
N CYS A 52 8.35 -5.07 -3.30
CA CYS A 52 7.71 -6.24 -2.70
C CYS A 52 7.51 -7.34 -3.75
N LEU A 53 6.91 -7.02 -4.90
CA LEU A 53 6.71 -7.98 -5.99
C LEU A 53 8.02 -8.58 -6.52
N TRP A 54 9.11 -7.79 -6.52
CA TRP A 54 10.44 -8.27 -6.89
C TRP A 54 11.03 -9.24 -5.86
N ALA A 55 10.78 -9.00 -4.57
CA ALA A 55 11.23 -9.86 -3.48
C ALA A 55 10.38 -11.15 -3.34
N GLY A 56 9.16 -11.13 -3.87
CA GLY A 56 8.25 -12.29 -3.97
C GLY A 56 6.84 -11.97 -3.45
N ASP A 57 5.87 -12.84 -3.75
CA ASP A 57 4.47 -12.61 -3.38
C ASP A 57 4.23 -12.60 -1.85
N ASP A 58 5.15 -13.21 -1.08
CA ASP A 58 5.13 -13.20 0.38
C ASP A 58 5.86 -12.00 1.03
N ALA A 59 6.45 -11.13 0.22
CA ALA A 59 7.23 -10.01 0.71
C ALA A 59 6.35 -8.82 1.07
N VAL A 60 6.72 -8.12 2.15
CA VAL A 60 5.98 -6.97 2.68
C VAL A 60 6.93 -5.81 2.95
N ALA A 61 6.46 -4.58 2.74
CA ALA A 61 7.15 -3.37 3.20
C ALA A 61 7.29 -3.40 4.73
N SER A 62 8.46 -3.04 5.24
CA SER A 62 8.76 -3.12 6.68
C SER A 62 9.66 -1.98 7.14
N HIS A 63 9.94 -1.92 8.45
CA HIS A 63 10.83 -0.94 9.07
C HIS A 63 10.46 0.52 8.69
N ASP A 64 11.45 1.34 8.37
CA ASP A 64 11.31 2.76 8.02
C ASP A 64 10.41 2.97 6.79
N THR A 65 10.37 2.01 5.86
CA THR A 65 9.47 2.05 4.70
C THR A 65 8.01 1.84 5.12
N ALA A 66 7.76 0.92 6.04
CA ALA A 66 6.41 0.74 6.58
C ALA A 66 5.95 1.98 7.38
N LEU A 67 6.85 2.63 8.13
CA LEU A 67 6.53 3.91 8.78
C LEU A 67 6.07 4.97 7.77
N ALA A 68 6.77 5.10 6.64
CA ALA A 68 6.39 6.04 5.59
C ALA A 68 5.03 5.68 4.95
N VAL A 69 4.75 4.39 4.75
CA VAL A 69 3.45 3.91 4.23
C VAL A 69 2.30 4.22 5.19
N TYR A 70 2.54 4.22 6.49
CA TYR A 70 1.56 4.59 7.51
C TYR A 70 1.50 6.09 7.81
N ASP A 71 2.34 6.93 7.16
CA ASP A 71 2.51 8.34 7.53
C ASP A 71 2.85 8.52 9.03
N LEU A 72 3.72 7.65 9.55
CA LEU A 72 4.27 7.65 10.92
C LEU A 72 5.73 8.14 10.99
N THR A 73 6.17 8.79 9.92
CA THR A 73 7.46 9.47 9.87
C THR A 73 7.42 10.52 8.77
N ASP A 74 7.96 11.70 9.06
CA ASP A 74 8.16 12.75 8.06
C ASP A 74 9.42 12.49 7.21
N ALA A 75 10.29 11.60 7.68
CA ALA A 75 11.52 11.24 7.00
C ALA A 75 11.28 10.13 5.98
N MET A 76 11.29 10.49 4.68
CA MET A 76 11.36 9.49 3.61
C MET A 76 12.65 8.68 3.73
N PRO A 77 12.59 7.33 3.82
CA PRO A 77 13.76 6.49 3.97
C PRO A 77 14.63 6.52 2.70
N ALA A 78 15.95 6.49 2.88
CA ALA A 78 16.91 6.53 1.77
C ALA A 78 16.97 5.23 0.95
N VAL A 79 16.42 4.15 1.50
CA VAL A 79 16.32 2.82 0.88
C VAL A 79 14.96 2.21 1.20
N ILE A 80 14.48 1.33 0.32
CA ILE A 80 13.24 0.58 0.51
C ILE A 80 13.54 -0.68 1.32
N HIS A 81 12.89 -0.83 2.46
CA HIS A 81 12.96 -1.99 3.32
C HIS A 81 11.81 -2.95 3.05
N VAL A 82 12.14 -4.20 2.77
CA VAL A 82 11.19 -5.27 2.51
C VAL A 82 11.52 -6.46 3.39
N SER A 83 10.55 -7.03 4.09
CA SER A 83 10.70 -8.28 4.84
C SER A 83 10.09 -9.44 4.06
N THR A 84 10.77 -10.59 4.08
CA THR A 84 10.31 -11.85 3.50
C THR A 84 10.41 -12.97 4.55
N PRO A 85 9.42 -13.88 4.62
CA PRO A 85 9.47 -15.04 5.53
C PRO A 85 10.51 -16.08 5.11
N ARG A 86 10.88 -16.12 3.82
CA ARG A 86 11.84 -17.09 3.28
C ARG A 86 13.11 -16.37 2.82
N HIS A 87 14.24 -17.07 2.92
CA HIS A 87 15.51 -16.54 2.49
C HIS A 87 15.47 -16.13 1.01
N PHE A 88 15.78 -14.87 0.73
CA PHE A 88 15.82 -14.30 -0.61
C PHE A 88 17.27 -13.99 -1.00
N ARG A 89 17.68 -14.34 -2.23
CA ARG A 89 19.07 -14.19 -2.71
C ARG A 89 19.26 -13.03 -3.69
N GLY A 90 18.19 -12.34 -4.08
CA GLY A 90 18.29 -11.22 -5.02
C GLY A 90 18.87 -9.98 -4.35
N GLN A 91 19.62 -9.19 -5.14
CA GLN A 91 20.13 -7.90 -4.72
C GLN A 91 19.73 -6.84 -5.74
N ARG A 92 19.28 -5.69 -5.26
CA ARG A 92 18.96 -4.53 -6.09
C ARG A 92 19.34 -3.26 -5.34
N ARG A 93 20.01 -2.33 -6.02
CA ARG A 93 20.42 -1.07 -5.42
C ARG A 93 19.19 -0.31 -4.92
N GLY A 94 19.27 0.21 -3.69
CA GLY A 94 18.19 0.96 -3.06
C GLY A 94 17.10 0.09 -2.41
N ILE A 95 17.25 -1.24 -2.42
CA ILE A 95 16.33 -2.17 -1.73
C ILE A 95 17.14 -3.00 -0.74
N VAL A 96 16.68 -3.06 0.50
CA VAL A 96 17.21 -3.92 1.56
C VAL A 96 16.15 -4.96 1.88
N VAL A 97 16.49 -6.22 1.66
CA VAL A 97 15.61 -7.36 1.96
C VAL A 97 16.01 -7.99 3.28
N HIS A 98 15.08 -8.04 4.21
CA HIS A 98 15.21 -8.66 5.52
C HIS A 98 14.57 -10.04 5.48
N THR A 99 15.24 -11.05 6.01
CA THR A 99 14.64 -12.37 6.22
C THR A 99 14.21 -12.48 7.67
N ALA A 100 12.90 -12.52 7.91
CA ALA A 100 12.34 -12.63 9.25
C ALA A 100 11.04 -13.44 9.21
N PRO A 101 10.78 -14.33 10.18
CA PRO A 101 9.48 -14.97 10.28
C PRO A 101 8.41 -13.89 10.49
N LEU A 102 7.37 -13.96 9.66
CA LEU A 102 6.18 -13.12 9.72
C LEU A 102 4.99 -14.05 9.98
N GLY A 103 4.31 -13.86 11.10
CA GLY A 103 3.08 -14.57 11.43
C GLY A 103 1.88 -14.07 10.61
N ASP A 104 0.82 -14.87 10.55
CA ASP A 104 -0.38 -14.59 9.74
C ASP A 104 -1.12 -13.30 10.14
N GLY A 105 -0.86 -12.76 11.34
CA GLY A 105 -1.42 -11.49 11.83
C GLY A 105 -0.49 -10.29 11.72
N GLU A 106 0.75 -10.46 11.25
CA GLU A 106 1.75 -9.38 11.19
C GLU A 106 1.82 -8.72 9.79
N ARG A 107 0.96 -9.15 8.87
CA ARG A 107 0.88 -8.67 7.49
C ARG A 107 -0.48 -8.01 7.25
N THR A 108 -0.49 -6.89 6.55
CA THR A 108 -1.70 -6.20 6.13
C THR A 108 -1.47 -5.50 4.80
N GLU A 109 -2.51 -4.87 4.26
CA GLU A 109 -2.42 -4.06 3.05
C GLU A 109 -2.85 -2.63 3.36
N ARG A 110 -2.05 -1.65 2.93
CA ARG A 110 -2.34 -0.23 3.08
C ARG A 110 -2.14 0.48 1.76
N ALA A 111 -3.20 1.09 1.23
CA ALA A 111 -3.17 1.79 -0.06
C ALA A 111 -2.60 0.94 -1.22
N GLY A 112 -2.87 -0.37 -1.23
CA GLY A 112 -2.35 -1.32 -2.23
C GLY A 112 -0.92 -1.80 -1.98
N VAL A 113 -0.28 -1.38 -0.89
CA VAL A 113 1.05 -1.82 -0.47
C VAL A 113 0.93 -2.96 0.54
N PRO A 114 1.49 -4.15 0.26
CA PRO A 114 1.64 -5.18 1.29
C PRO A 114 2.66 -4.70 2.33
N VAL A 115 2.28 -4.64 3.60
CA VAL A 115 3.05 -3.99 4.67
C VAL A 115 2.94 -4.75 6.00
N THR A 116 3.95 -4.67 6.86
CA THR A 116 3.87 -5.17 8.23
C THR A 116 2.85 -4.40 9.06
N THR A 117 2.18 -5.02 10.03
CA THR A 117 1.30 -4.28 10.96
C THR A 117 2.07 -3.17 11.69
N VAL A 118 1.36 -2.18 12.22
CA VAL A 118 1.98 -1.05 12.94
C VAL A 118 2.81 -1.54 14.13
N GLU A 119 2.30 -2.49 14.91
CA GLU A 119 2.99 -3.08 16.07
C GLU A 119 4.28 -3.78 15.66
N ARG A 120 4.22 -4.58 14.59
CA ARG A 120 5.40 -5.25 14.03
C ARG A 120 6.40 -4.24 13.50
N THR A 121 5.92 -3.21 12.79
CA THR A 121 6.75 -2.14 12.22
C THR A 121 7.54 -1.41 13.31
N ILE A 122 6.88 -1.00 14.40
CA ILE A 122 7.53 -0.33 15.53
C ILE A 122 8.58 -1.24 16.17
N THR A 123 8.29 -2.54 16.30
CA THR A 123 9.23 -3.53 16.85
C THR A 123 10.48 -3.68 15.96
N ASP A 124 10.28 -3.80 14.65
CA ASP A 124 11.36 -3.91 13.66
C ASP A 124 12.24 -2.63 13.63
N VAL A 125 11.61 -1.45 13.73
CA VAL A 125 12.31 -0.15 13.79
C VAL A 125 13.11 -0.02 15.09
N LEU A 126 12.53 -0.41 16.23
CA LEU A 126 13.22 -0.40 17.52
C LEU A 126 14.49 -1.26 17.48
N ALA A 127 14.41 -2.44 16.86
CA ALA A 127 15.55 -3.35 16.75
C ALA A 127 16.65 -2.84 15.81
N ARG A 128 16.32 -2.04 14.78
CA ARG A 128 17.26 -1.68 13.70
C ARG A 128 17.66 -0.21 13.65
N SER A 129 16.67 0.68 13.71
CA SER A 129 16.81 2.11 13.39
C SER A 129 16.91 2.97 14.66
N GLY A 130 16.49 2.43 15.81
CA GLY A 130 16.73 3.02 17.13
C GLY A 130 15.46 3.36 17.91
N GLU A 131 15.63 3.56 19.21
CA GLU A 131 14.54 3.77 20.18
C GLU A 131 13.79 5.07 19.95
N GLU A 132 14.48 6.16 19.60
CA GLU A 132 13.86 7.47 19.43
C GLU A 132 12.85 7.48 18.28
N LEU A 133 13.24 6.92 17.12
CA LEU A 133 12.36 6.81 15.96
C LEU A 133 11.17 5.90 16.24
N ALA A 134 11.41 4.74 16.88
CA ALA A 134 10.35 3.82 17.27
C ALA A 134 9.35 4.45 18.25
N ARG A 135 9.85 5.20 19.24
CA ARG A 135 9.02 5.93 20.20
C ARG A 135 8.17 7.00 19.51
N SER A 136 8.77 7.82 18.66
CA SER A 136 8.06 8.85 17.90
C SER A 136 6.96 8.25 17.01
N ALA A 137 7.27 7.16 16.30
CA ALA A 137 6.31 6.44 15.49
C ALA A 137 5.16 5.87 16.33
N ALA A 138 5.44 5.31 17.51
CA ALA A 138 4.41 4.80 18.42
C ALA A 138 3.49 5.92 18.93
N GLU A 139 4.04 7.07 19.29
CA GLU A 139 3.27 8.25 19.72
C GLU A 139 2.34 8.73 18.59
N GLN A 140 2.85 8.83 17.36
CA GLN A 140 2.04 9.19 16.20
C GLN A 140 0.96 8.15 15.88
N ALA A 141 1.28 6.86 15.99
CA ALA A 141 0.33 5.80 15.71
C ALA A 141 -0.82 5.77 16.72
N LEU A 142 -0.54 6.09 17.98
CA LEU A 142 -1.56 6.32 19.00
C LEU A 142 -2.40 7.56 18.69
N ALA A 143 -1.77 8.67 18.30
CA ALA A 143 -2.46 9.91 17.96
C ALA A 143 -3.41 9.75 16.75
N GLN A 144 -3.02 8.92 15.78
CA GLN A 144 -3.83 8.60 14.60
C GLN A 144 -4.84 7.46 14.84
N GLY A 145 -4.84 6.84 16.02
CA GLY A 145 -5.74 5.72 16.36
C GLY A 145 -5.45 4.42 15.60
N LEU A 146 -4.26 4.29 15.00
CA LEU A 146 -3.84 3.08 14.28
C LEU A 146 -3.50 1.92 15.22
N VAL A 147 -3.15 2.24 16.45
CA VAL A 147 -3.01 1.30 17.56
C VAL A 147 -3.82 1.81 18.73
N THR A 148 -4.54 0.91 19.38
CA THR A 148 -5.17 1.24 20.66
C THR A 148 -4.12 1.00 21.73
N ARG A 149 -3.88 1.95 22.65
CA ARG A 149 -3.09 1.61 23.85
C ARG A 149 -3.73 0.37 24.45
N PRO A 150 -2.97 -0.72 24.72
CA PRO A 150 -3.52 -1.75 25.58
C PRO A 150 -3.98 -1.02 26.84
N ARG A 151 -5.27 -1.18 27.18
CA ARG A 151 -5.78 -0.73 28.47
C ARG A 151 -4.76 -1.25 29.47
N GLN A 152 -4.14 -0.36 30.24
CA GLN A 152 -3.31 -0.76 31.36
C GLN A 152 -4.23 -1.55 32.29
N THR A 153 -4.31 -2.85 32.12
CA THR A 153 -4.73 -3.73 33.20
C THR A 153 -3.60 -3.59 34.20
N ALA A 154 -3.87 -2.86 35.28
CA ALA A 154 -2.98 -2.73 36.42
C ALA A 154 -2.36 -4.11 36.71
N PRO A 155 -1.05 -4.19 37.01
CA PRO A 155 -0.39 -5.46 37.24
C PRO A 155 -1.17 -6.23 38.31
N GLN A 156 -1.77 -7.36 37.91
CA GLN A 156 -2.35 -8.28 38.88
C GLN A 156 -1.20 -8.84 39.69
N HIS A 157 -1.02 -8.28 40.88
CA HIS A 157 -0.14 -8.77 41.91
C HIS A 157 -0.63 -10.17 42.30
N HIS A 158 -0.12 -11.21 41.64
CA HIS A 158 -0.33 -12.58 42.08
C HIS A 158 0.67 -12.83 43.21
N PRO A 159 0.23 -13.06 44.46
CA PRO A 159 1.14 -13.40 45.52
C PRO A 159 1.83 -14.74 45.20
N PRO A 160 3.12 -14.92 45.56
CA PRO A 160 3.84 -16.14 45.24
C PRO A 160 3.18 -17.32 45.96
N ARG A 161 2.82 -18.35 45.20
CA ARG A 161 2.38 -19.63 45.77
C ARG A 161 3.56 -20.26 46.49
N ARG A 162 3.42 -20.45 47.80
CA ARG A 162 4.37 -21.18 48.64
C ARG A 162 4.41 -22.64 48.20
N ASP A 163 5.58 -23.08 47.76
CA ASP A 163 5.92 -24.49 47.63
C ASP A 163 5.96 -25.16 49.01
N HIS A 164 5.27 -26.28 49.19
CA HIS A 164 5.58 -27.30 50.20
C HIS A 164 4.99 -28.69 49.82
N PRO A 165 5.55 -29.79 50.34
CA PRO A 165 6.03 -30.92 49.52
C PRO A 165 5.11 -32.14 49.50
N ARG A 166 5.40 -33.05 48.55
CA ARG A 166 4.77 -34.38 48.35
C ARG A 166 4.84 -35.27 49.59
N GLN A 167 3.73 -35.94 49.93
CA GLN A 167 3.77 -37.27 50.56
C GLN A 167 2.60 -38.16 50.12
N GLN A 168 2.89 -39.45 50.06
CA GLN A 168 2.27 -40.54 49.29
C GLN A 168 1.04 -41.21 49.94
N LEU A 169 0.52 -42.22 49.20
CA LEU A 169 -0.09 -43.52 49.59
C LEU A 169 -1.62 -43.58 49.35
N ARG A 170 -2.25 -44.64 48.82
CA ARG A 170 -1.91 -45.98 48.32
C ARG A 170 -3.21 -46.62 47.74
N HIS A 171 -3.03 -47.65 46.91
CA HIS A 171 -3.92 -48.81 46.62
C HIS A 171 -5.04 -48.78 45.53
N ARG A 172 -4.90 -49.76 44.60
CA ARG A 172 -5.83 -50.42 43.64
C ARG A 172 -6.63 -51.57 44.33
N PRO A 173 -7.60 -52.33 43.73
CA PRO A 173 -7.98 -52.49 42.31
C PRO A 173 -9.51 -52.59 41.94
N ASP A 174 -9.74 -52.65 40.60
CA ASP A 174 -10.85 -53.06 39.66
C ASP A 174 -11.88 -54.17 40.09
N PRO A 175 -12.96 -54.55 39.33
CA PRO A 175 -13.31 -54.24 37.91
C PRO A 175 -14.82 -54.09 37.46
N ALA A 176 -14.97 -53.74 36.16
CA ALA A 176 -16.05 -54.07 35.20
C ALA A 176 -17.35 -53.22 35.24
N LEU A 177 -17.93 -52.71 34.14
CA LEU A 177 -18.31 -53.37 32.87
C LEU A 177 -18.68 -52.30 31.80
N THR A 178 -18.21 -52.50 30.56
CA THR A 178 -18.89 -52.32 29.24
C THR A 178 -19.52 -50.94 28.84
N GLU A 179 -19.47 -50.38 27.62
CA GLU A 179 -19.12 -50.77 26.24
C GLU A 179 -18.62 -49.55 25.42
N ARG A 180 -18.08 -49.87 24.23
CA ARG A 180 -17.34 -49.05 23.27
C ARG A 180 -18.24 -48.25 22.30
N CYS A 181 -17.73 -47.14 21.78
CA CYS A 181 -18.01 -46.67 20.41
C CYS A 181 -16.81 -45.87 19.86
N PRO A 182 -16.18 -46.25 18.73
CA PRO A 182 -15.21 -45.43 18.03
C PRO A 182 -15.88 -44.70 16.85
N VAL A 183 -15.67 -43.39 16.72
CA VAL A 183 -15.94 -42.66 15.47
C VAL A 183 -14.61 -42.25 14.86
N THR A 184 -14.32 -42.81 13.69
CA THR A 184 -13.35 -42.33 12.72
C THR A 184 -14.06 -42.30 11.38
N THR A 185 -14.14 -41.14 10.73
CA THR A 185 -14.21 -40.95 9.26
C THR A 185 -14.24 -39.44 8.99
N HIS A 186 -13.13 -38.87 8.50
CA HIS A 186 -12.80 -38.63 7.10
C HIS A 186 -13.64 -37.56 6.40
N LEU A 187 -12.94 -36.47 6.04
CA LEU A 187 -13.30 -35.45 5.05
C LEU A 187 -13.66 -36.08 3.69
N PRO A 188 -14.59 -35.48 2.91
CA PRO A 188 -14.74 -35.77 1.50
C PRO A 188 -14.02 -34.74 0.60
N ASP A 189 -13.36 -35.26 -0.45
CA ASP A 189 -12.85 -34.54 -1.63
C ASP A 189 -13.98 -34.08 -2.58
N PRO A 190 -13.75 -33.03 -3.39
CA PRO A 190 -14.69 -32.52 -4.39
C PRO A 190 -14.53 -33.20 -5.76
N GLU A 191 -15.48 -32.92 -6.66
CA GLU A 191 -15.55 -33.25 -8.11
C GLU A 191 -16.46 -34.43 -8.50
N ARG A 192 -17.73 -34.10 -8.80
CA ARG A 192 -18.35 -34.44 -10.10
C ARG A 192 -19.72 -33.77 -10.28
N CYS A 193 -19.79 -32.92 -11.30
CA CYS A 193 -21.03 -32.50 -11.96
C CYS A 193 -21.81 -33.72 -12.49
N PRO A 194 -23.15 -33.63 -12.49
CA PRO A 194 -23.84 -33.90 -13.75
C PRO A 194 -24.88 -32.82 -14.08
N ALA A 195 -24.83 -32.38 -15.33
CA ALA A 195 -25.90 -31.65 -15.97
C ALA A 195 -27.10 -32.58 -16.20
N THR A 196 -28.30 -32.15 -15.80
CA THR A 196 -29.55 -32.59 -16.40
C THR A 196 -30.56 -31.46 -16.41
N SER A 197 -30.98 -31.15 -17.63
CA SER A 197 -32.09 -30.32 -18.07
C SER A 197 -33.42 -30.56 -17.35
N GLN A 198 -34.15 -29.49 -17.00
CA GLN A 198 -35.55 -29.33 -17.39
C GLN A 198 -36.03 -27.85 -17.29
N PRO A 199 -36.94 -27.40 -18.17
CA PRO A 199 -37.37 -26.01 -18.31
C PRO A 199 -38.65 -25.71 -17.52
N GLY A 200 -38.81 -24.45 -17.11
CA GLY A 200 -40.10 -23.90 -16.69
C GLY A 200 -40.24 -23.71 -15.18
N ARG A 201 -39.95 -22.49 -14.72
CA ARG A 201 -40.70 -21.79 -13.66
C ARG A 201 -40.41 -20.30 -13.79
N GLN A 202 -41.48 -19.54 -13.96
CA GLN A 202 -41.47 -18.08 -14.00
C GLN A 202 -40.93 -17.55 -12.67
N ALA A 203 -39.82 -16.81 -12.70
CA ALA A 203 -39.37 -16.03 -11.57
C ALA A 203 -40.13 -14.70 -11.59
N GLU A 204 -40.90 -14.47 -10.53
CA GLU A 204 -41.61 -13.24 -10.25
C GLU A 204 -40.64 -12.06 -10.19
N ARG A 205 -41.09 -10.92 -10.74
CA ARG A 205 -40.33 -9.67 -10.82
C ARG A 205 -39.99 -9.15 -9.42
N CYS A 206 -38.70 -8.93 -9.17
CA CYS A 206 -38.22 -8.06 -8.11
C CYS A 206 -38.43 -6.59 -8.55
N PRO A 207 -38.94 -5.68 -7.70
CA PRO A 207 -39.18 -4.29 -8.08
C PRO A 207 -37.86 -3.54 -8.28
N ALA A 208 -37.87 -2.65 -9.26
CA ALA A 208 -36.71 -1.92 -9.79
C ALA A 208 -35.84 -1.26 -8.71
N SER A 209 -34.59 -1.69 -8.65
CA SER A 209 -33.52 -0.85 -8.12
C SER A 209 -33.29 0.32 -9.08
N HIS A 210 -33.34 1.53 -8.55
CA HIS A 210 -32.99 2.76 -9.25
C HIS A 210 -31.65 2.57 -9.98
N HIS A 211 -31.67 2.77 -11.30
CA HIS A 211 -30.47 2.85 -12.13
C HIS A 211 -29.60 4.01 -11.63
N LEU A 212 -28.66 3.72 -10.73
CA LEU A 212 -27.42 4.46 -10.66
C LEU A 212 -26.76 4.31 -12.04
N ALA A 213 -26.49 5.43 -12.70
CA ALA A 213 -25.72 5.43 -13.94
C ALA A 213 -24.45 4.60 -13.71
N SER A 214 -24.19 3.64 -14.61
CA SER A 214 -23.03 2.77 -14.48
C SER A 214 -21.76 3.63 -14.47
N PRO A 215 -20.86 3.48 -13.48
CA PRO A 215 -19.61 4.26 -13.40
C PRO A 215 -18.74 4.06 -14.65
N ALA A 216 -18.96 2.99 -15.41
CA ALA A 216 -18.30 2.75 -16.69
C ALA A 216 -18.65 3.78 -17.78
N ARG A 217 -19.79 4.48 -17.68
CA ARG A 217 -20.22 5.47 -18.68
C ARG A 217 -19.63 6.85 -18.40
N GLU A 218 -19.46 7.22 -17.14
CA GLU A 218 -18.73 8.42 -16.72
C GLU A 218 -17.22 8.28 -16.94
N LEU A 219 -16.64 7.09 -16.66
CA LEU A 219 -15.21 6.85 -16.96
C LEU A 219 -14.89 6.90 -18.46
N ARG A 220 -15.76 6.39 -19.33
CA ARG A 220 -15.59 6.48 -20.79
C ARG A 220 -15.58 7.92 -21.32
N ALA A 221 -16.27 8.85 -20.65
CA ALA A 221 -16.22 10.26 -21.01
C ALA A 221 -14.86 10.91 -20.66
N ILE A 222 -14.11 10.34 -19.70
CA ILE A 222 -12.74 10.75 -19.36
C ILE A 222 -11.73 10.14 -20.35
N GLU A 223 -12.00 8.94 -20.89
CA GLU A 223 -11.12 8.22 -21.82
C GLU A 223 -10.89 8.92 -23.16
N ASP A 224 -11.83 9.77 -23.60
CA ASP A 224 -11.75 10.58 -24.83
C ASP A 224 -11.57 12.08 -24.52
N ALA A 225 -11.38 12.45 -23.25
CA ALA A 225 -11.16 13.84 -22.86
C ALA A 225 -9.76 14.25 -23.30
N VAL A 226 -9.67 14.90 -24.45
CA VAL A 226 -8.54 15.75 -24.82
C VAL A 226 -8.48 16.85 -23.77
N TYR A 227 -7.61 16.68 -22.78
CA TYR A 227 -7.36 17.71 -21.78
C TYR A 227 -6.24 18.61 -22.26
N ASP A 228 -6.34 19.88 -21.86
CA ASP A 228 -5.33 20.87 -22.19
C ASP A 228 -4.13 20.67 -21.24
N GLU A 229 -3.05 20.06 -21.76
CA GLU A 229 -1.80 19.84 -21.03
C GLU A 229 -1.26 21.14 -20.44
N ARG A 230 -1.44 22.27 -21.13
CA ARG A 230 -0.99 23.57 -20.66
C ARG A 230 -1.77 24.01 -19.42
N ARG A 231 -3.09 23.80 -19.40
CA ARG A 231 -3.91 24.07 -18.20
C ARG A 231 -3.55 23.16 -17.03
N VAL A 232 -3.22 21.90 -17.28
CA VAL A 232 -2.75 20.98 -16.23
C VAL A 232 -1.43 21.47 -15.64
N GLN A 233 -0.48 21.86 -16.49
CA GLN A 233 0.80 22.43 -16.04
C GLN A 233 0.61 23.72 -15.24
N ASP A 234 -0.27 24.62 -15.70
CA ASP A 234 -0.55 25.89 -15.02
C ASP A 234 -1.21 25.65 -13.65
N ALA A 235 -2.13 24.69 -13.54
CA ALA A 235 -2.69 24.26 -12.26
C ALA A 235 -1.64 23.63 -11.34
N VAL A 236 -0.73 22.80 -11.87
CA VAL A 236 0.37 22.22 -11.09
C VAL A 236 1.33 23.30 -10.58
N LEU A 237 1.69 24.26 -11.42
CA LEU A 237 2.53 25.39 -11.02
C LEU A 237 1.84 26.24 -9.94
N ALA A 238 0.54 26.50 -10.08
CA ALA A 238 -0.25 27.16 -9.05
C ALA A 238 -0.24 26.36 -7.73
N LEU A 239 -0.44 25.04 -7.76
CA LEU A 239 -0.39 24.21 -6.56
C LEU A 239 1.01 24.13 -5.93
N MET A 240 2.09 24.31 -6.71
CA MET A 240 3.44 24.44 -6.15
C MET A 240 3.58 25.67 -5.24
N HIS A 241 2.82 26.75 -5.47
CA HIS A 241 2.81 27.92 -4.60
C HIS A 241 2.45 27.57 -3.14
N LEU A 242 1.50 26.65 -2.93
CA LEU A 242 1.05 26.24 -1.58
C LEU A 242 2.16 25.65 -0.71
N ASN A 243 3.18 25.03 -1.32
CA ASN A 243 4.30 24.44 -0.60
C ASN A 243 5.66 25.08 -0.95
N ALA A 244 5.62 26.19 -1.70
CA ALA A 244 6.80 26.95 -2.06
C ALA A 244 7.35 27.65 -0.82
N HIS A 245 8.65 27.52 -0.61
CA HIS A 245 9.37 28.23 0.45
C HIS A 245 10.63 28.86 -0.14
N ALA A 246 10.91 30.08 0.28
CA ALA A 246 12.14 30.76 -0.06
C ALA A 246 13.27 30.28 0.86
N ASP A 247 14.40 29.93 0.27
CA ASP A 247 15.66 29.67 0.98
C ASP A 247 16.77 30.64 0.50
N ARG A 248 17.99 30.46 0.99
CA ARG A 248 19.16 31.31 0.64
C ARG A 248 19.57 31.22 -0.84
N PHE A 249 19.00 30.30 -1.62
CA PHE A 249 19.32 30.02 -3.02
C PHE A 249 18.12 30.24 -3.96
N GLY A 250 16.94 30.60 -3.44
CA GLY A 250 15.75 30.91 -4.23
C GLY A 250 14.50 30.20 -3.73
N TRP A 251 13.49 30.13 -4.60
CA TRP A 251 12.21 29.47 -4.29
C TRP A 251 12.31 27.96 -4.54
N ARG A 252 11.75 27.16 -3.63
CA ARG A 252 11.68 25.70 -3.80
C ARG A 252 10.31 25.16 -3.44
N ALA A 253 9.84 24.18 -4.20
CA ALA A 253 8.58 23.46 -3.96
C ALA A 253 8.84 21.94 -3.89
N TRP A 254 7.99 21.22 -3.17
CA TRP A 254 8.07 19.77 -3.05
C TRP A 254 7.60 19.07 -4.33
N LYS A 255 8.32 18.04 -4.76
CA LYS A 255 7.99 17.27 -5.97
C LYS A 255 6.94 16.20 -5.67
N THR A 256 5.67 16.58 -5.61
CA THR A 256 4.55 15.64 -5.42
C THR A 256 3.71 15.43 -6.68
N PHE A 257 4.14 15.98 -7.82
CA PHE A 257 3.36 16.04 -9.06
C PHE A 257 3.88 15.03 -10.10
N PRO A 258 3.00 14.54 -11.03
CA PRO A 258 3.39 13.62 -12.09
C PRO A 258 4.45 14.22 -13.02
N TRP A 259 5.28 13.35 -13.60
CA TRP A 259 6.40 13.74 -14.47
C TRP A 259 5.90 14.49 -15.71
N GLU A 260 4.79 14.05 -16.30
CA GLU A 260 4.18 14.65 -17.49
C GLU A 260 3.81 16.13 -17.27
N ALA A 261 3.43 16.51 -16.05
CA ALA A 261 3.13 17.90 -15.71
C ALA A 261 4.39 18.71 -15.36
N THR A 262 5.42 18.09 -14.78
CA THR A 262 6.64 18.79 -14.36
C THR A 262 7.68 18.91 -15.46
N ASP A 263 7.76 17.94 -16.38
CA ASP A 263 8.62 17.99 -17.57
C ASP A 263 8.25 19.21 -18.43
N GLY A 264 6.96 19.49 -18.64
CA GLY A 264 6.53 20.67 -19.39
C GLY A 264 6.83 22.00 -18.69
N LEU A 265 6.82 22.04 -17.35
CA LEU A 265 7.25 23.23 -16.59
C LEU A 265 8.76 23.48 -16.70
N TYR A 266 9.55 22.42 -16.73
CA TYR A 266 10.98 22.49 -16.96
C TYR A 266 11.31 22.96 -18.38
N GLU A 267 10.64 22.40 -19.39
CA GLU A 267 10.78 22.84 -20.79
C GLU A 267 10.42 24.32 -20.98
N ARG A 268 9.48 24.83 -20.18
CA ARG A 268 9.11 26.26 -20.12
C ARG A 268 10.07 27.13 -19.31
N GLY A 269 11.09 26.56 -18.66
CA GLY A 269 12.06 27.29 -17.84
C GLY A 269 11.51 27.84 -16.52
N LEU A 270 10.40 27.28 -16.02
CA LEU A 270 9.74 27.76 -14.80
C LEU A 270 10.25 27.06 -13.54
N ILE A 271 10.82 25.86 -13.72
CA ILE A 271 11.43 25.07 -12.66
C ILE A 271 12.76 24.49 -13.15
N ASP A 272 13.63 24.14 -12.22
CA ASP A 272 14.82 23.32 -12.48
C ASP A 272 14.45 21.87 -12.85
N ASP A 273 15.43 21.09 -13.34
CA ASP A 273 15.21 19.69 -13.73
C ASP A 273 14.53 18.89 -12.60
N PRO A 274 13.27 18.47 -12.79
CA PRO A 274 12.53 17.77 -11.76
C PRO A 274 13.09 16.36 -11.57
N ARG A 275 13.82 15.79 -12.53
CA ARG A 275 14.37 14.42 -12.52
C ARG A 275 15.68 14.32 -11.73
N SER A 276 15.73 14.99 -10.58
CA SER A 276 16.83 14.93 -9.64
C SER A 276 16.46 14.17 -8.36
N LYS A 277 17.48 13.71 -7.62
CA LYS A 277 17.30 13.00 -6.33
C LYS A 277 16.80 13.91 -5.19
N ALA A 278 16.67 15.23 -5.43
CA ALA A 278 16.20 16.18 -4.44
C ALA A 278 14.67 16.08 -4.28
N LYS A 279 14.21 16.12 -3.01
CA LYS A 279 12.78 16.11 -2.64
C LYS A 279 12.03 17.38 -3.07
N SER A 280 12.77 18.46 -3.31
CA SER A 280 12.25 19.73 -3.81
C SER A 280 12.88 20.10 -5.15
N VAL A 281 12.09 20.76 -5.99
CA VAL A 281 12.53 21.40 -7.23
C VAL A 281 12.67 22.90 -6.97
N ALA A 282 13.68 23.53 -7.55
CA ALA A 282 13.77 24.99 -7.50
C ALA A 282 12.80 25.58 -8.53
N LEU A 283 12.13 26.66 -8.16
CA LEU A 283 11.42 27.51 -9.10
C LEU A 283 12.37 28.62 -9.54
N THR A 284 12.29 28.99 -10.80
CA THR A 284 12.90 30.25 -11.25
C THR A 284 12.12 31.43 -10.66
N ASP A 285 12.73 32.62 -10.62
CA ASP A 285 12.02 33.82 -10.15
C ASP A 285 10.73 34.08 -10.95
N GLU A 286 10.79 33.80 -12.27
CA GLU A 286 9.62 33.83 -13.14
C GLU A 286 8.59 32.75 -12.75
N GLY A 287 9.04 31.52 -12.52
CA GLY A 287 8.18 30.41 -12.10
C GLY A 287 7.47 30.66 -10.77
N ALA A 288 8.17 31.22 -9.78
CA ALA A 288 7.59 31.54 -8.48
C ALA A 288 6.52 32.64 -8.58
N ARG A 289 6.80 33.72 -9.32
CA ARG A 289 5.85 34.80 -9.57
C ARG A 289 4.62 34.31 -10.35
N LEU A 290 4.84 33.45 -11.35
CA LEU A 290 3.75 32.90 -12.15
C LEU A 290 2.91 31.89 -11.35
N ALA A 291 3.55 31.10 -10.47
CA ALA A 291 2.86 30.19 -9.56
C ALA A 291 1.86 30.93 -8.64
N GLU A 292 2.30 32.03 -8.04
CA GLU A 292 1.44 32.89 -7.21
C GLU A 292 0.28 33.49 -8.04
N GLN A 293 0.60 34.08 -9.20
CA GLN A 293 -0.43 34.67 -10.08
C GLN A 293 -1.50 33.65 -10.50
N LEU A 294 -1.07 32.46 -10.95
CA LEU A 294 -1.98 31.40 -11.38
C LEU A 294 -2.79 30.84 -10.21
N PHE A 295 -2.23 30.83 -9.00
CA PHE A 295 -2.95 30.39 -7.81
C PHE A 295 -4.15 31.31 -7.52
N THR A 296 -3.92 32.61 -7.53
CA THR A 296 -4.98 33.61 -7.41
C THR A 296 -6.00 33.47 -8.54
N GLU A 297 -5.56 33.36 -9.80
CA GLU A 297 -6.46 33.26 -10.95
C GLU A 297 -7.35 32.00 -10.93
N LEU A 298 -6.80 30.86 -10.51
CA LEU A 298 -7.49 29.57 -10.58
C LEU A 298 -8.31 29.23 -9.34
N PHE A 299 -7.92 29.75 -8.17
CA PHE A 299 -8.45 29.26 -6.89
C PHE A 299 -8.94 30.35 -5.93
N GLU A 300 -8.58 31.62 -6.11
CA GLU A 300 -9.21 32.68 -5.33
C GLU A 300 -10.60 32.98 -5.90
N VAL A 301 -11.62 32.65 -5.11
CA VAL A 301 -12.96 33.15 -5.33
C VAL A 301 -12.93 34.61 -4.94
N GLY A 302 -13.01 35.52 -5.92
CA GLY A 302 -13.18 36.94 -5.62
C GLY A 302 -14.34 37.09 -4.65
N ASP A 303 -14.09 37.73 -3.49
CA ASP A 303 -15.07 37.89 -2.42
C ASP A 303 -16.42 38.27 -3.02
N ALA A 304 -17.33 37.28 -3.09
CA ALA A 304 -18.72 37.55 -3.37
C ALA A 304 -19.19 38.39 -2.19
N GLY A 305 -19.28 39.70 -2.43
CA GLY A 305 -19.56 40.70 -1.44
C GLY A 305 -20.62 40.23 -0.46
N THR A 306 -20.25 40.14 0.81
CA THR A 306 -21.18 40.32 1.91
C THR A 306 -21.67 41.76 1.87
N ASP A 307 -22.77 41.97 1.14
CA ASP A 307 -23.72 43.08 1.32
C ASP A 307 -25.13 42.49 1.49
#